data_AF-A0A961T2L4-F1
#
_entry.id   AF-A0A961T2L4-F1
#
_cell.length_a   1.000
_cell.length_b   1.000
_cell.length_c   1.000
_cell.angle_alpha   90.00
_cell.angle_beta   90.00
_cell.angle_gamma   90.00
#
_symmetry.space_group_name_H-M   'P 1'
#
loop_
_entity.id
_entity.type
_entity.pdbx_description
1 polymer ?
#
loop_
_entity_poly.entity_id
_entity_poly.type
_entity_poly.pdbx_seq_one_letter_code
_entity_poly.pdbx_strand_id
1 'polypeptide(L)'
;MPDTRKATLDKDLEKLVRLEQATNVIARGLVGPGFGLLFLALTAVITAFYVSGEPGAVTIVAASAIGAYMALNIGANDVANNVGPAVGARAVTLVGALAIAAVFEAAGALIAGGDVVGTISKGIVDANAVADPSSFIRVMLAALLSSAVWINIATWVGAPVSTTHSVVGGVLGSGIAAAGFAAVDWGVM
;
A
#
# COMPACT_ATOMS: atom_id res chain seq x y z
N MET A 1 -21.62 -24.61 -55.34
CA MET A 1 -21.37 -25.00 -53.92
C MET A 1 -21.14 -23.73 -53.13
N PRO A 2 -21.86 -23.49 -52.02
CA PRO A 2 -21.55 -22.36 -51.14
C PRO A 2 -20.13 -22.53 -50.57
N ASP A 3 -19.36 -21.44 -50.56
CA ASP A 3 -17.95 -21.40 -50.15
C ASP A 3 -17.83 -21.62 -48.63
N THR A 4 -17.72 -22.89 -48.23
CA THR A 4 -17.70 -23.34 -46.84
C THR A 4 -16.53 -22.75 -46.03
N ARG A 5 -15.48 -22.26 -46.70
CA ARG A 5 -14.29 -21.68 -46.08
C ARG A 5 -14.57 -20.35 -45.39
N LYS A 6 -15.48 -19.52 -45.92
CA LYS A 6 -15.85 -18.22 -45.32
C LYS A 6 -16.68 -18.42 -44.05
N ALA A 7 -17.64 -19.35 -44.08
CA ALA A 7 -18.46 -19.67 -42.92
C ALA A 7 -17.66 -20.27 -41.75
N THR A 8 -16.60 -21.04 -42.04
CA THR A 8 -15.68 -21.52 -40.99
C THR A 8 -14.79 -20.40 -40.44
N LEU A 9 -14.30 -19.50 -41.31
CA LEU A 9 -13.45 -18.38 -40.92
C LEU A 9 -14.20 -17.39 -40.01
N ASP A 10 -15.45 -17.05 -40.35
CA ASP A 10 -16.27 -16.13 -39.56
C ASP A 10 -16.55 -16.69 -38.15
N LYS A 11 -16.81 -18.00 -38.04
CA LYS A 11 -17.02 -18.69 -36.77
C LYS A 11 -15.77 -18.69 -35.88
N ASP A 12 -14.60 -18.88 -36.48
CA ASP A 12 -13.34 -18.86 -35.73
C ASP A 12 -12.92 -17.43 -35.37
N LEU A 13 -13.20 -16.44 -36.22
CA LEU A 13 -13.03 -15.03 -35.90
C LEU A 13 -13.91 -14.62 -34.71
N GLU A 14 -15.17 -15.06 -34.69
CA GLU A 14 -16.09 -14.77 -33.60
C GLU A 14 -15.63 -15.41 -32.28
N LYS A 15 -15.08 -16.63 -32.31
CA LYS A 15 -14.45 -17.25 -31.13
C LYS A 15 -13.24 -16.45 -30.64
N LEU A 16 -12.39 -15.98 -31.55
CA LEU A 16 -11.21 -15.18 -31.21
C LEU A 16 -11.62 -13.84 -30.59
N VAL A 17 -12.63 -13.16 -31.14
CA VAL A 17 -13.19 -11.91 -30.58
C VAL A 17 -13.80 -12.15 -29.20
N ARG A 18 -14.55 -13.25 -29.01
CA ARG A 18 -15.10 -13.61 -27.69
C ARG A 18 -14.00 -13.93 -26.68
N LEU A 19 -12.93 -14.61 -27.11
CA LEU A 19 -11.74 -14.87 -26.30
C LEU A 19 -11.06 -13.55 -25.90
N GLU A 20 -10.83 -12.65 -26.84
CA GLU A 20 -10.22 -11.34 -26.59
C GLU A 20 -11.07 -10.49 -25.64
N GLN A 21 -12.39 -10.47 -25.80
CA GLN A 21 -13.31 -9.77 -24.90
C GLN A 21 -13.29 -10.37 -23.49
N ALA A 22 -13.32 -11.70 -23.38
CA ALA A 22 -13.22 -12.38 -22.08
C ALA A 22 -11.86 -12.11 -21.41
N THR A 23 -10.77 -12.17 -22.18
CA THR A 23 -9.43 -11.83 -21.71
C THR A 23 -9.35 -10.37 -21.27
N ASN A 24 -9.93 -9.42 -22.01
CA ASN A 24 -9.91 -8.00 -21.65
C ASN A 24 -10.72 -7.69 -20.37
N VAL A 25 -11.85 -8.36 -20.15
CA VAL A 25 -12.64 -8.20 -18.92
C VAL A 25 -11.87 -8.73 -17.71
N ILE A 26 -11.25 -9.90 -17.83
CA ILE A 26 -10.42 -10.49 -16.76
C ILE A 26 -9.16 -9.64 -16.52
N ALA A 27 -8.47 -9.25 -17.59
CA ALA A 27 -7.24 -8.46 -17.52
C ALA A 27 -7.47 -7.13 -16.81
N ARG A 28 -8.58 -6.42 -17.10
CA ARG A 28 -8.90 -5.15 -16.43
C ARG A 28 -9.04 -5.28 -14.91
N GLY A 29 -9.60 -6.39 -14.42
CA GLY A 29 -9.70 -6.65 -12.97
C GLY A 29 -8.37 -6.99 -12.31
N LEU A 30 -7.41 -7.54 -13.07
CA LEU A 30 -6.10 -7.96 -12.56
C LEU A 30 -5.00 -6.91 -12.69
N VAL A 31 -5.17 -5.88 -13.52
CA VAL A 31 -4.15 -4.86 -13.76
C VAL A 31 -3.73 -4.14 -12.47
N GLY A 32 -4.70 -3.68 -11.67
CA GLY A 32 -4.41 -2.99 -10.40
C GLY A 32 -3.64 -3.86 -9.40
N PRO A 33 -4.19 -5.04 -9.01
CA PRO A 33 -3.47 -5.98 -8.16
C PRO A 33 -2.12 -6.43 -8.74
N GLY A 34 -2.02 -6.59 -10.05
CA GLY A 34 -0.79 -6.97 -10.74
C GLY A 34 0.32 -5.93 -10.58
N PHE A 35 0.02 -4.65 -10.79
CA PHE A 35 0.99 -3.57 -10.53
C PHE A 35 1.35 -3.46 -9.05
N GLY A 36 0.39 -3.66 -8.15
CA GLY A 36 0.65 -3.71 -6.72
C GLY A 36 1.64 -4.82 -6.35
N LEU A 37 1.38 -6.04 -6.80
CA LEU A 37 2.28 -7.19 -6.55
C LEU A 37 3.67 -6.99 -7.16
N LEU A 38 3.74 -6.42 -8.37
CA LEU A 38 5.01 -6.09 -9.01
C LEU A 38 5.80 -5.07 -8.18
N PHE A 39 5.13 -4.02 -7.68
CA PHE A 39 5.76 -3.03 -6.80
C PHE A 39 6.32 -3.69 -5.53
N LEU A 40 5.54 -4.54 -4.87
CA LEU A 40 5.97 -5.26 -3.66
C LEU A 40 7.15 -6.20 -3.93
N ALA A 41 7.11 -6.94 -5.05
CA ALA A 41 8.21 -7.82 -5.44
C ALA A 41 9.47 -7.00 -5.74
N LEU A 42 9.34 -5.88 -6.44
CA LEU A 42 10.45 -5.01 -6.80
C LEU A 42 11.10 -4.41 -5.55
N THR A 43 10.33 -3.87 -4.61
CA THR A 43 10.87 -3.31 -3.37
C THR A 43 11.57 -4.37 -2.52
N ALA A 44 10.99 -5.57 -2.40
CA ALA A 44 11.59 -6.68 -1.67
C ALA A 44 12.89 -7.16 -2.30
N VAL A 45 12.93 -7.32 -3.62
CA VAL A 45 14.12 -7.77 -4.36
C VAL A 45 15.23 -6.73 -4.29
N ILE A 46 14.92 -5.45 -4.55
CA ILE A 46 15.89 -4.36 -4.44
C ILE A 46 16.48 -4.33 -3.02
N THR A 47 15.62 -4.36 -2.00
CA THR A 47 16.07 -4.36 -0.60
C THR A 47 16.97 -5.57 -0.32
N ALA A 48 16.59 -6.77 -0.77
CA ALA A 48 17.36 -7.99 -0.56
C ALA A 48 18.77 -7.90 -1.14
N PHE A 49 18.95 -7.25 -2.30
CA PHE A 49 20.28 -6.99 -2.86
C PHE A 49 21.09 -6.00 -2.02
N TYR A 50 20.46 -4.96 -1.45
CA TYR A 50 21.16 -3.96 -0.63
C TYR A 50 21.58 -4.48 0.75
N VAL A 51 20.81 -5.40 1.34
CA VAL A 51 21.06 -5.92 2.70
C VAL A 51 21.65 -7.33 2.71
N SER A 52 22.10 -7.84 1.56
CA SER A 52 22.61 -9.19 1.45
C SER A 52 23.86 -9.37 2.35
N GLY A 53 23.81 -10.33 3.26
CA GLY A 53 24.92 -10.62 4.19
C GLY A 53 24.85 -9.88 5.52
N GLU A 54 23.90 -8.94 5.69
CA GLU A 54 23.71 -8.24 6.96
C GLU A 54 22.88 -9.06 7.97
N PRO A 55 23.22 -9.00 9.28
CA PRO A 55 22.37 -9.57 10.33
C PRO A 55 20.96 -8.96 10.28
N GLY A 56 19.93 -9.80 10.21
CA GLY A 56 18.54 -9.34 10.14
C GLY A 56 18.05 -8.95 8.74
N ALA A 57 18.81 -9.26 7.68
CA ALA A 57 18.42 -9.04 6.28
C ALA A 57 16.97 -9.45 5.97
N VAL A 58 16.56 -10.64 6.43
CA VAL A 58 15.19 -11.15 6.22
C VAL A 58 14.14 -10.21 6.82
N THR A 59 14.38 -9.69 8.01
CA THR A 59 13.47 -8.77 8.70
C THR A 59 13.38 -7.43 7.97
N ILE A 60 14.50 -6.92 7.46
CA ILE A 60 14.52 -5.67 6.68
C ILE A 60 13.77 -5.83 5.35
N VAL A 61 13.96 -6.97 4.67
CA VAL A 61 13.22 -7.29 3.44
C VAL A 61 11.72 -7.39 3.74
N ALA A 62 11.31 -8.08 4.79
CA ALA A 62 9.91 -8.16 5.21
C ALA A 62 9.34 -6.77 5.55
N ALA A 63 10.10 -5.95 6.29
CA ALA A 63 9.72 -4.57 6.62
C ALA A 63 9.51 -3.72 5.36
N SER A 64 10.40 -3.85 4.38
CA SER A 64 10.29 -3.12 3.11
C SER A 64 9.05 -3.53 2.32
N ALA A 65 8.70 -4.82 2.28
CA ALA A 65 7.53 -5.32 1.60
C ALA A 65 6.25 -4.85 2.29
N ILE A 66 6.17 -4.94 3.62
CA ILE A 66 5.01 -4.48 4.39
C ILE A 66 4.87 -2.94 4.30
N GLY A 67 5.98 -2.21 4.37
CA GLY A 67 5.99 -0.75 4.18
C GLY A 67 5.55 -0.34 2.78
N ALA A 68 5.99 -1.07 1.75
CA ALA A 68 5.52 -0.85 0.38
C ALA A 68 4.01 -1.15 0.24
N TYR A 69 3.50 -2.19 0.91
CA TYR A 69 2.07 -2.48 0.95
C TYR A 69 1.28 -1.36 1.65
N MET A 70 1.78 -0.86 2.77
CA MET A 70 1.20 0.31 3.44
C MET A 70 1.19 1.54 2.53
N ALA A 71 2.30 1.83 1.84
CA ALA A 71 2.41 2.98 0.94
C ALA A 71 1.39 2.93 -0.21
N LEU A 72 1.17 1.74 -0.80
CA LEU A 72 0.12 1.55 -1.80
C LEU A 72 -1.28 1.86 -1.23
N ASN A 73 -1.55 1.40 -0.01
CA ASN A 73 -2.85 1.62 0.63
C ASN A 73 -3.09 3.09 1.01
N ILE A 74 -2.06 3.79 1.50
CA ILE A 74 -2.14 5.24 1.76
C ILE A 74 -2.44 5.97 0.44
N GLY A 75 -1.66 5.70 -0.62
CA GLY A 75 -1.88 6.35 -1.91
C GLY A 75 -3.29 6.10 -2.47
N ALA A 76 -3.79 4.87 -2.37
CA ALA A 76 -5.13 4.52 -2.85
C ALA A 76 -6.25 5.19 -2.02
N ASN A 77 -6.07 5.32 -0.70
CA ASN A 77 -7.04 5.99 0.18
C ASN A 77 -7.02 7.52 0.00
N ASP A 78 -5.83 8.11 -0.12
CA ASP A 78 -5.65 9.56 -0.05
C ASP A 78 -5.79 10.25 -1.41
N VAL A 79 -5.68 9.52 -2.53
CA VAL A 79 -5.88 10.08 -3.87
C VAL A 79 -7.28 10.68 -4.04
N ALA A 80 -8.30 10.11 -3.39
CA ALA A 80 -9.64 10.68 -3.41
C ALA A 80 -9.70 12.06 -2.74
N ASN A 81 -8.89 12.27 -1.71
CA ASN A 81 -8.88 13.48 -0.90
C ASN A 81 -8.18 14.66 -1.61
N ASN A 82 -7.06 14.40 -2.30
CA ASN A 82 -6.27 15.47 -2.95
C ASN A 82 -6.66 15.72 -4.43
N VAL A 83 -7.03 14.68 -5.19
CA VAL A 83 -7.35 14.78 -6.62
C VAL A 83 -8.86 14.99 -6.85
N GLY A 84 -9.71 14.48 -5.94
CA GLY A 84 -11.17 14.51 -6.06
C GLY A 84 -11.76 15.90 -6.36
N PRO A 85 -11.43 16.95 -5.57
CA PRO A 85 -11.96 18.29 -5.82
C PRO A 85 -11.53 18.88 -7.17
N ALA A 86 -10.25 18.73 -7.55
CA ALA A 86 -9.70 19.30 -8.78
C ALA A 86 -10.29 18.65 -10.05
N VAL A 87 -10.47 17.33 -10.02
CA VAL A 87 -11.07 16.58 -11.13
C VAL A 87 -12.60 16.76 -11.13
N GLY A 88 -13.23 16.74 -9.96
CA GLY A 88 -14.68 16.95 -9.82
C GLY A 88 -15.13 18.34 -10.29
N ALA A 89 -14.33 19.37 -10.04
CA ALA A 89 -14.53 20.73 -10.55
C ALA A 89 -14.16 20.89 -12.04
N ARG A 90 -13.65 19.84 -12.69
CA ARG A 90 -13.13 19.85 -14.08
C ARG A 90 -12.00 20.86 -14.30
N ALA A 91 -11.26 21.21 -13.25
CA ALA A 91 -10.10 22.10 -13.35
C ALA A 91 -8.90 21.39 -13.99
N VAL A 92 -8.74 20.09 -13.73
CA VAL A 92 -7.65 19.25 -14.25
C VAL A 92 -8.21 17.89 -14.67
N THR A 93 -7.58 17.25 -15.66
CA THR A 93 -7.90 15.86 -16.04
C THR A 93 -7.46 14.88 -14.96
N LEU A 94 -8.08 13.70 -14.90
CA LEU A 94 -7.68 12.65 -13.94
C LEU A 94 -6.20 12.30 -14.07
N VAL A 95 -5.71 12.10 -15.30
CA VAL A 95 -4.30 11.75 -15.55
C VAL A 95 -3.37 12.88 -15.09
N GLY A 96 -3.69 14.14 -15.41
CA GLY A 96 -2.88 15.28 -14.98
C GLY A 96 -2.85 15.42 -13.46
N ALA A 97 -3.99 15.24 -12.80
CA ALA A 97 -4.08 15.33 -11.35
C ALA A 97 -3.31 14.19 -10.66
N LEU A 98 -3.37 12.96 -11.17
CA LEU A 98 -2.58 11.83 -10.67
C LEU A 98 -1.07 12.06 -10.83
N ALA A 99 -0.63 12.66 -11.94
CA ALA A 99 0.77 12.98 -12.17
C ALA A 99 1.27 14.05 -11.17
N ILE A 100 0.47 15.08 -10.91
CA ILE A 100 0.77 16.11 -9.90
C ILE A 100 0.83 15.46 -8.51
N ALA A 101 -0.18 14.67 -8.15
CA ALA A 101 -0.22 13.97 -6.86
C ALA A 101 1.02 13.10 -6.65
N ALA A 102 1.42 12.29 -7.65
CA ALA A 102 2.60 11.44 -7.56
C ALA A 102 3.89 12.23 -7.23
N VAL A 103 4.09 13.40 -7.84
CA VAL A 103 5.27 14.23 -7.61
C VAL A 103 5.22 14.89 -6.22
N PHE A 104 4.11 15.54 -5.89
CA PHE A 104 4.02 16.34 -4.67
C PHE A 104 3.83 15.48 -3.40
N GLU A 105 3.14 14.35 -3.48
CA GLU A 105 3.04 13.39 -2.36
C GLU A 105 4.41 12.77 -2.06
N ALA A 106 5.15 12.35 -3.10
CA ALA A 106 6.50 11.82 -2.91
C ALA A 106 7.45 12.90 -2.35
N ALA A 107 7.38 14.13 -2.87
CA ALA A 107 8.18 15.24 -2.36
C ALA A 107 7.84 15.57 -0.91
N GLY A 108 6.55 15.61 -0.55
CA GLY A 108 6.09 15.85 0.82
C GLY A 108 6.59 14.78 1.79
N ALA A 109 6.49 13.50 1.41
CA ALA A 109 7.01 12.39 2.20
C ALA A 109 8.53 12.50 2.44
N LEU A 110 9.31 12.92 1.44
CA LEU A 110 10.77 13.04 1.54
C LEU A 110 11.23 14.30 2.30
N ILE A 111 10.54 15.43 2.13
CA ILE A 111 10.96 16.73 2.68
C ILE A 111 10.41 16.95 4.09
N ALA A 112 9.17 16.54 4.35
CA ALA A 112 8.43 16.86 5.57
C ALA A 112 7.97 15.62 6.37
N GLY A 113 8.19 14.40 5.86
CA GLY A 113 7.76 13.17 6.54
C GLY A 113 8.57 12.82 7.80
N GLY A 114 9.73 13.44 8.00
CA GLY A 114 10.66 13.09 9.09
C GLY A 114 10.05 13.22 10.49
N ASP A 115 9.31 14.29 10.75
CA ASP A 115 8.70 14.54 12.06
C ASP A 115 7.64 13.48 12.39
N VAL A 116 6.80 13.12 11.42
CA VAL A 116 5.77 12.07 11.57
C VAL A 116 6.41 10.71 11.83
N VAL A 117 7.47 10.37 11.09
CA VAL A 117 8.24 9.14 11.32
C VAL A 117 8.86 9.14 12.72
N GLY A 118 9.39 10.28 13.17
CA GLY A 118 9.93 10.44 14.52
C GLY A 118 8.90 10.15 15.61
N THR A 119 7.71 10.76 15.52
CA THR A 119 6.62 10.52 16.48
C THR A 119 6.13 9.08 16.45
N ILE A 120 5.93 8.48 15.27
CA ILE A 120 5.41 7.11 15.17
C ILE A 120 6.44 6.08 15.65
N SER A 121 7.71 6.26 15.32
CA SER A 121 8.75 5.27 15.64
C SER A 121 9.22 5.30 17.10
N LYS A 122 9.06 6.43 17.80
CA LYS A 122 9.62 6.62 19.16
C LYS A 122 8.70 7.33 20.14
N GLY A 123 7.75 8.12 19.67
CA GLY A 123 6.90 8.94 20.53
C GLY A 123 5.78 8.15 21.20
N ILE A 124 5.20 7.15 20.53
CA ILE A 124 3.95 6.53 20.99
C ILE A 124 4.17 5.39 22.00
N VAL A 125 5.14 4.53 21.75
CA VAL A 125 5.47 3.36 22.60
C VAL A 125 6.92 3.47 23.04
N ASP A 126 7.16 3.39 24.35
CA ASP A 126 8.53 3.36 24.88
C ASP A 126 9.22 2.05 24.51
N ALA A 127 10.28 2.15 23.71
CA ALA A 127 11.07 1.00 23.29
C ALA A 127 11.74 0.28 24.48
N ASN A 128 12.00 0.98 25.60
CA ASN A 128 12.59 0.39 26.80
C ASN A 128 11.57 -0.43 27.61
N ALA A 129 10.27 -0.18 27.42
CA ALA A 129 9.22 -0.96 28.04
C ALA A 129 9.04 -2.33 27.36
N VAL A 130 9.58 -2.51 26.15
CA VAL A 130 9.59 -3.79 25.44
C VAL A 130 10.89 -4.55 25.76
N ALA A 131 10.74 -5.82 26.15
CA ALA A 131 11.82 -6.62 26.76
C ALA A 131 13.13 -6.70 25.94
N ASP A 132 13.05 -6.70 24.61
CA ASP A 132 14.22 -6.75 23.76
C ASP A 132 14.00 -6.05 22.39
N PRO A 133 15.07 -5.56 21.74
CA PRO A 133 14.96 -4.86 20.45
C PRO A 133 14.32 -5.69 19.33
N SER A 134 14.50 -7.02 19.32
CA SER A 134 13.89 -7.88 18.30
C SER A 134 12.38 -7.97 18.49
N SER A 135 11.90 -7.95 19.73
CA SER A 135 10.49 -7.86 20.06
C SER A 135 9.91 -6.51 19.64
N PHE A 136 10.62 -5.41 19.87
CA PHE A 136 10.16 -4.08 19.42
C PHE A 136 9.99 -4.02 17.88
N ILE A 137 10.92 -4.61 17.12
CA ILE A 137 10.79 -4.71 15.66
C ILE A 137 9.53 -5.49 15.27
N ARG A 138 9.25 -6.62 15.92
CA ARG A 138 8.04 -7.42 15.66
C ARG A 138 6.75 -6.64 15.98
N VAL A 139 6.75 -5.86 17.06
CA VAL A 139 5.63 -4.99 17.45
C VAL A 139 5.37 -3.95 16.38
N MET A 140 6.41 -3.24 15.92
CA MET A 140 6.27 -2.22 14.88
C MET A 140 5.86 -2.82 13.51
N LEU A 141 6.34 -4.02 13.17
CA LEU A 141 5.89 -4.73 11.97
C LEU A 141 4.42 -5.14 12.05
N ALA A 142 3.97 -5.60 13.23
CA ALA A 142 2.57 -5.94 13.46
C ALA A 142 1.68 -4.69 13.38
N ALA A 143 2.11 -3.56 13.95
CA ALA A 143 1.45 -2.28 13.81
C ALA A 143 1.26 -1.90 12.35
N LEU A 144 2.35 -1.88 11.58
CA LEU A 144 2.35 -1.49 10.17
C LEU A 144 1.47 -2.40 9.31
N LEU A 145 1.55 -3.72 9.52
CA LEU A 145 0.73 -4.68 8.79
C LEU A 145 -0.75 -4.54 9.13
N SER A 146 -1.09 -4.39 10.42
CA SER A 146 -2.46 -4.21 10.88
C SER A 146 -3.08 -2.95 10.26
N SER A 147 -2.36 -1.83 10.30
CA SER A 147 -2.81 -0.58 9.69
C SER A 147 -2.98 -0.71 8.18
N ALA A 148 -2.04 -1.36 7.49
CA ALA A 148 -2.12 -1.56 6.04
C ALA A 148 -3.34 -2.42 5.65
N VAL A 149 -3.58 -3.51 6.36
CA VAL A 149 -4.75 -4.37 6.13
C VAL A 149 -6.04 -3.61 6.39
N TRP A 150 -6.13 -2.84 7.47
CA TRP A 150 -7.31 -2.03 7.77
C TRP A 150 -7.60 -0.99 6.67
N ILE A 151 -6.59 -0.23 6.26
CA ILE A 151 -6.76 0.78 5.20
C ILE A 151 -7.12 0.10 3.87
N ASN A 152 -6.53 -1.06 3.57
CA ASN A 152 -6.87 -1.82 2.37
C ASN A 152 -8.34 -2.23 2.35
N ILE A 153 -8.85 -2.76 3.47
CA ILE A 153 -10.26 -3.14 3.62
C ILE A 153 -11.16 -1.91 3.47
N ALA A 154 -10.83 -0.81 4.15
CA ALA A 154 -11.60 0.44 4.06
C ALA A 154 -11.66 1.00 2.63
N THR A 155 -10.51 1.01 1.94
CA THR A 155 -10.39 1.43 0.55
C THR A 155 -11.20 0.51 -0.37
N TRP A 156 -11.18 -0.80 -0.13
CA TRP A 156 -11.93 -1.78 -0.93
C TRP A 156 -13.45 -1.58 -0.84
N VAL A 157 -13.97 -1.20 0.33
CA VAL A 157 -15.39 -0.85 0.50
C VAL A 157 -15.72 0.60 0.13
N GLY A 158 -14.73 1.38 -0.30
CA GLY A 158 -14.88 2.79 -0.70
C GLY A 158 -15.09 3.76 0.46
N ALA A 159 -14.70 3.38 1.69
CA ALA A 159 -14.81 4.23 2.87
C ALA A 159 -13.52 5.08 3.03
N PRO A 160 -13.62 6.42 3.00
CA PRO A 160 -12.47 7.27 3.28
C PRO A 160 -12.14 7.20 4.78
N VAL A 161 -10.92 6.75 5.11
CA VAL A 161 -10.46 6.65 6.50
C VAL A 161 -9.20 7.48 6.74
N SER A 162 -8.93 7.82 8.01
CA SER A 162 -7.68 8.47 8.40
C SER A 162 -6.55 7.45 8.46
N THR A 163 -5.55 7.64 7.61
CA THR A 163 -4.32 6.82 7.58
C THR A 163 -3.52 7.02 8.88
N THR A 164 -3.40 8.26 9.37
CA THR A 164 -2.73 8.59 10.64
C THR A 164 -3.37 7.87 11.83
N HIS A 165 -4.71 7.93 11.98
CA HIS A 165 -5.37 7.22 13.09
C HIS A 165 -5.19 5.70 12.97
N SER A 166 -5.17 5.18 11.74
CA SER A 166 -4.93 3.76 11.51
C SER A 166 -3.54 3.33 11.95
N VAL A 167 -2.50 4.14 11.68
CA VAL A 167 -1.12 3.87 12.11
C VAL A 167 -0.95 4.04 13.61
N VAL A 168 -1.42 5.17 14.17
CA VAL A 168 -1.35 5.43 15.62
C VAL A 168 -2.09 4.34 16.40
N GLY A 169 -3.28 3.93 15.96
CA GLY A 169 -4.03 2.84 16.56
C GLY A 169 -3.33 1.48 16.44
N GLY A 170 -2.67 1.20 15.31
CA GLY A 170 -1.86 -0.01 15.13
C GLY A 170 -0.66 -0.06 16.07
N VAL A 171 0.05 1.06 16.23
CA VAL A 171 1.20 1.20 17.14
C VAL A 171 0.75 1.08 18.60
N LEU A 172 -0.33 1.78 18.98
CA LEU A 172 -0.93 1.67 20.31
C LEU A 172 -1.35 0.22 20.62
N GLY A 173 -2.14 -0.39 19.74
CA GLY A 173 -2.68 -1.73 19.97
C GLY A 173 -1.58 -2.79 20.07
N SER A 174 -0.58 -2.74 19.19
CA SER A 174 0.56 -3.66 19.24
C SER A 174 1.46 -3.43 20.46
N GLY A 175 1.69 -2.17 20.85
CA GLY A 175 2.45 -1.80 22.05
C GLY A 175 1.78 -2.29 23.33
N ILE A 176 0.47 -2.04 23.48
CA ILE A 176 -0.33 -2.52 24.61
C ILE A 176 -0.32 -4.04 24.66
N ALA A 177 -0.46 -4.72 23.52
CA ALA A 177 -0.44 -6.18 23.46
C ALA A 177 0.91 -6.76 23.89
N ALA A 178 2.02 -6.05 23.64
CA ALA A 178 3.37 -6.54 23.96
C ALA A 178 3.85 -6.18 25.37
N ALA A 179 3.52 -4.99 25.87
CA ALA A 179 4.09 -4.45 27.10
C ALA A 179 3.06 -3.79 28.05
N GLY A 180 1.76 -3.84 27.70
CA GLY A 180 0.67 -3.30 28.51
C GLY A 180 0.46 -1.79 28.36
N PHE A 181 -0.57 -1.27 29.04
CA PHE A 181 -0.98 0.14 28.95
C PHE A 181 0.09 1.13 29.45
N ALA A 182 0.99 0.70 30.34
CA ALA A 182 2.05 1.54 30.88
C ALA A 182 3.18 1.82 29.87
N ALA A 183 3.27 1.04 28.79
CA ALA A 183 4.28 1.22 27.75
C ALA A 183 3.95 2.33 26.75
N VAL A 184 2.72 2.83 26.79
CA VAL A 184 2.25 3.92 25.93
C VAL A 184 2.53 5.26 26.61
N ASP A 185 3.09 6.20 25.85
CA ASP A 185 3.17 7.59 26.30
C ASP A 185 1.83 8.29 26.07
N TRP A 186 1.06 8.44 27.15
CA TRP A 186 -0.25 9.11 27.12
C TRP A 186 -0.14 10.63 27.05
N GLY A 187 1.05 11.21 27.27
CA GLY A 187 1.24 12.66 27.22
C GLY A 187 1.37 13.20 25.79
N VAL A 188 1.68 12.33 24.82
CA VAL A 188 1.78 12.66 23.39
C VAL A 188 0.55 12.25 22.58
N MET A 189 -0.41 11.59 23.21
CA MET A 189 -1.70 11.17 22.64
C MET A 189 -2.74 12.29 22.75
#